data_AF-A0A1E7IPL1-F1
#
_entry.id   AF-A0A1E7IPL1-F1
#
_cell.length_a   1.000
_cell.length_b   1.000
_cell.length_c   1.000
_cell.angle_alpha   90.00
_cell.angle_beta   90.00
_cell.angle_gamma   90.00
#
_symmetry.space_group_name_H-M   'P 1'
#
loop_
_entity.id
_entity.type
_entity.pdbx_description
1 polymer ?
#
loop_
_entity_poly.entity_id
_entity_poly.type
_entity_poly.pdbx_seq_one_letter_code
_entity_poly.pdbx_strand_id
1 'polypeptide(L)'
;MRLAFIADGRAEHTRRWVRYFVTVGDEVLLLSTYPCSNTAGIRIKTLPGFFRAGNAFVKRSDITERAGNGRIVTWLTARRLFSNAISIWQQMKVVDFFCQARVSRKTLQQFNPAVVHAIRIQNEGYVAALAGARPWILSIWGQDFVFLARTCLVHRLLTSWAVRRPDGLTADCYRDIRLAQEAGLSDTVPV
;
A
#
# COMPACT_ATOMS: atom_id res chain seq x y z
N MET A 1 -19.94 4.29 -15.22
CA MET A 1 -18.98 5.33 -14.78
C MET A 1 -17.55 4.84 -15.00
N ARG A 2 -16.55 5.73 -14.92
CA ARG A 2 -15.13 5.35 -14.95
C ARG A 2 -14.56 5.30 -13.54
N LEU A 3 -14.08 4.13 -13.11
CA LEU A 3 -13.54 3.92 -11.78
C LEU A 3 -12.09 3.47 -11.88
N ALA A 4 -11.21 4.06 -11.08
CA ALA A 4 -9.82 3.61 -11.00
C ALA A 4 -9.54 3.02 -9.61
N PHE A 5 -8.86 1.89 -9.55
CA PHE A 5 -8.41 1.26 -8.32
C PHE A 5 -6.89 1.31 -8.25
N ILE A 6 -6.34 1.66 -7.08
CA ILE A 6 -4.92 1.49 -6.76
C ILE A 6 -4.88 0.42 -5.67
N ALA A 7 -4.44 -0.79 -6.02
CA ALA A 7 -4.59 -1.98 -5.19
C ALA A 7 -3.57 -3.07 -5.51
N ASP A 8 -3.37 -4.03 -4.61
CA ASP A 8 -2.68 -5.28 -4.95
C ASP A 8 -3.63 -6.16 -5.78
N GLY A 9 -3.36 -6.28 -7.08
CA GLY A 9 -4.17 -7.07 -8.00
C GLY A 9 -4.11 -8.58 -7.80
N ARG A 10 -3.22 -9.07 -6.91
CA ARG A 10 -3.18 -10.50 -6.51
C ARG A 10 -4.19 -10.80 -5.41
N ALA A 11 -4.61 -9.80 -4.64
CA ALA A 11 -5.51 -9.99 -3.52
C ALA A 11 -6.94 -10.27 -4.00
N GLU A 12 -7.55 -11.33 -3.47
CA GLU A 12 -8.91 -11.73 -3.83
C GLU A 12 -9.94 -10.63 -3.51
N HIS A 13 -9.77 -9.90 -2.40
CA HIS A 13 -10.62 -8.77 -2.07
C HIS A 13 -10.63 -7.70 -3.18
N THR A 14 -9.45 -7.32 -3.70
CA THR A 14 -9.33 -6.39 -4.84
C THR A 14 -10.08 -6.93 -6.07
N ARG A 15 -9.88 -8.21 -6.39
CA ARG A 15 -10.50 -8.83 -7.58
C ARG A 15 -12.01 -8.87 -7.47
N ARG A 16 -12.56 -9.15 -6.28
CA ARG A 16 -14.02 -9.11 -6.03
C ARG A 16 -14.59 -7.71 -6.22
N TRP A 17 -13.96 -6.70 -5.62
CA TRP A 17 -14.38 -5.29 -5.76
C TRP A 17 -14.39 -4.83 -7.22
N VAL A 18 -13.28 -5.05 -7.93
CA VAL A 18 -13.16 -4.67 -9.34
C VAL A 18 -14.17 -5.42 -10.20
N ARG A 19 -14.33 -6.73 -9.97
CA ARG A 19 -15.27 -7.57 -10.73
C ARG A 19 -16.72 -7.09 -10.55
N TYR A 20 -17.12 -6.73 -9.33
CA TYR A 20 -18.46 -6.21 -9.07
C TYR A 20 -18.78 -5.00 -9.94
N PHE A 21 -17.91 -3.98 -9.95
CA PHE A 21 -18.15 -2.77 -10.75
C PHE A 21 -18.11 -3.04 -12.26
N VAL A 22 -17.24 -3.93 -12.73
CA VAL A 22 -17.27 -4.37 -14.12
C VAL A 22 -18.60 -5.06 -14.47
N THR A 23 -19.14 -5.91 -13.57
CA THR A 23 -20.43 -6.58 -13.80
C THR A 23 -21.62 -5.62 -13.79
N VAL A 24 -21.52 -4.51 -13.05
CA VAL A 24 -22.51 -3.43 -13.05
C VAL A 24 -22.45 -2.59 -14.35
N GLY A 25 -21.40 -2.75 -15.16
CA GLY A 25 -21.21 -2.04 -16.42
C GLY A 25 -20.30 -0.82 -16.33
N ASP A 26 -19.57 -0.65 -15.22
CA ASP A 26 -18.58 0.41 -15.09
C ASP A 26 -17.29 0.09 -15.86
N GLU A 27 -16.67 1.13 -16.41
CA GLU A 27 -15.32 1.05 -16.96
C GLU A 27 -14.33 1.09 -15.80
N VAL A 28 -13.64 -0.02 -15.55
CA VAL A 28 -12.71 -0.13 -14.42
C VAL A 28 -11.25 -0.23 -14.87
N LEU A 29 -10.41 0.65 -14.33
CA LEU A 29 -8.95 0.59 -14.42
C LEU A 29 -8.37 0.12 -13.09
N LEU A 30 -7.58 -0.94 -13.10
CA LEU A 30 -6.80 -1.39 -11.94
C LEU A 30 -5.31 -1.03 -12.12
N LEU A 31 -4.82 -0.09 -11.32
CA LEU A 31 -3.41 0.21 -11.14
C LEU A 31 -2.84 -0.75 -10.08
N SER A 32 -2.25 -1.86 -10.54
CA SER A 32 -1.78 -2.90 -9.64
C SER A 32 -0.39 -2.61 -9.07
N THR A 33 -0.26 -2.62 -7.74
CA THR A 33 1.02 -2.47 -7.04
C THR A 33 1.92 -3.70 -7.14
N TYR A 34 1.41 -4.82 -7.66
CA TYR A 34 2.16 -6.04 -7.96
C TYR A 34 1.77 -6.63 -9.32
N PRO A 35 2.66 -7.38 -10.00
CA PRO A 35 2.29 -8.13 -11.19
C PRO A 35 1.17 -9.12 -10.88
N CYS A 36 0.12 -9.12 -11.69
CA CYS A 36 -0.98 -10.09 -11.60
C CYS A 36 -1.39 -10.53 -13.00
N SER A 37 -1.98 -11.72 -13.09
CA SER A 37 -2.52 -12.23 -14.34
C SER A 37 -3.73 -11.39 -14.78
N ASN A 38 -3.81 -11.13 -16.08
CA ASN A 38 -4.95 -10.41 -16.60
C ASN A 38 -6.21 -11.25 -16.42
N THR A 39 -7.25 -10.63 -15.87
CA THR A 39 -8.56 -11.27 -15.70
C THR A 39 -9.48 -10.70 -16.77
N ALA A 40 -10.19 -11.57 -17.49
CA ALA A 40 -11.00 -11.16 -18.65
C ALA A 40 -11.94 -9.98 -18.30
N GLY A 41 -11.88 -8.91 -19.10
CA GLY A 41 -12.72 -7.73 -18.97
C GLY A 41 -12.18 -6.60 -18.07
N ILE A 42 -11.05 -6.77 -17.39
CA ILE A 42 -10.47 -5.72 -16.52
C ILE A 42 -9.27 -5.06 -17.21
N ARG A 43 -9.25 -3.72 -17.27
CA ARG A 43 -8.05 -2.99 -17.71
C ARG A 43 -7.05 -2.93 -16.57
N ILE A 44 -5.99 -3.72 -16.63
CA ILE A 44 -4.96 -3.75 -15.60
C ILE A 44 -3.69 -3.08 -16.11
N LYS A 45 -3.12 -2.19 -15.28
CA LYS A 45 -1.79 -1.64 -15.48
C LYS A 45 -0.94 -1.87 -14.24
N THR A 46 0.09 -2.70 -14.38
CA THR A 46 1.06 -2.94 -13.31
C THR A 46 1.98 -1.73 -13.16
N LEU A 47 2.07 -1.20 -11.94
CA LEU A 47 2.96 -0.08 -11.62
C LEU A 47 4.42 -0.55 -11.62
N PRO A 48 5.41 0.32 -11.90
CA PRO A 48 6.82 -0.05 -11.79
C PRO A 48 7.20 -0.30 -10.32
N GLY A 49 8.20 -1.14 -10.07
CA GLY A 49 8.72 -1.30 -8.71
C GLY A 49 10.10 -1.95 -8.78
N PHE A 50 11.14 -1.12 -8.72
CA PHE A 50 12.53 -1.53 -8.86
C PHE A 50 13.03 -2.24 -7.60
N PHE A 51 12.49 -1.87 -6.44
CA PHE A 51 12.78 -2.46 -5.15
C PHE A 51 11.58 -3.27 -4.61
N ARG A 52 10.89 -3.99 -5.51
CA ARG A 52 9.90 -5.03 -5.19
C ARG A 52 10.56 -6.27 -4.56
N ALA A 53 11.33 -6.08 -3.50
CA ALA A 53 11.86 -7.17 -2.69
C ALA A 53 10.73 -7.73 -1.81
N GLY A 54 9.90 -8.57 -2.43
CA GLY A 54 8.88 -9.38 -1.79
C GLY A 54 9.14 -10.89 -1.87
N ASN A 55 10.13 -11.34 -2.66
CA ASN A 55 10.42 -12.78 -2.82
C ASN A 55 11.81 -13.23 -2.35
N ALA A 56 12.65 -12.37 -1.76
CA ALA A 56 14.01 -12.76 -1.35
C ALA A 56 14.27 -12.78 0.16
N PHE A 57 13.45 -12.15 1.01
CA PHE A 57 13.83 -11.92 2.42
C PHE A 57 13.02 -12.66 3.48
N VAL A 58 12.07 -13.51 3.09
CA VAL A 58 11.40 -14.45 4.00
C VAL A 58 11.17 -15.78 3.27
N LYS A 59 12.25 -16.39 2.78
CA LYS A 59 12.27 -17.86 2.68
C LYS A 59 12.55 -18.35 4.11
N ARG A 60 11.48 -18.50 4.88
CA ARG A 60 11.45 -18.86 6.32
C ARG A 60 11.80 -20.34 6.54
N SER A 61 12.74 -20.88 5.79
CA SER A 61 12.94 -22.33 5.73
C SER A 61 14.39 -22.78 5.72
N ASP A 62 15.32 -22.11 6.43
CA ASP A 62 16.71 -22.60 6.61
C ASP A 62 17.43 -22.08 7.88
N ILE A 63 16.70 -21.66 8.93
CA ILE A 63 17.33 -21.28 10.22
C ILE A 63 16.85 -22.21 11.34
N THR A 64 16.95 -23.51 11.08
CA THR A 64 17.01 -24.53 12.13
C THR A 64 18.31 -25.29 11.92
N GLU A 65 19.09 -25.39 13.00
CA GLU A 65 20.35 -26.13 13.15
C GLU A 65 21.66 -25.39 12.84
N ARG A 66 22.19 -24.71 13.86
CA ARG A 66 23.35 -25.20 14.63
C ARG A 66 23.69 -24.20 15.73
N ALA A 67 23.17 -24.47 16.92
CA ALA A 67 23.66 -23.86 18.14
C ALA A 67 25.05 -24.43 18.44
N GLY A 68 26.09 -23.68 18.05
CA GLY A 68 27.48 -23.92 18.44
C GLY A 68 27.96 -22.75 19.30
N ASN A 69 28.44 -23.08 20.50
CA ASN A 69 28.98 -22.17 21.50
C ASN A 69 29.85 -21.05 20.91
N GLY A 70 29.44 -19.81 21.12
CA GLY A 70 30.28 -18.65 20.91
C GLY A 70 29.53 -17.37 20.54
N ARG A 71 29.64 -16.39 21.44
CA ARG A 71 29.54 -14.93 21.15
C ARG A 71 28.16 -14.26 21.28
N ILE A 72 27.62 -14.28 22.51
CA ILE A 72 27.09 -13.10 23.25
C ILE A 72 26.80 -11.82 22.43
N VAL A 73 27.91 -11.27 21.98
CA VAL A 73 28.05 -9.89 21.50
C VAL A 73 27.81 -9.79 19.99
N THR A 74 27.98 -10.88 19.23
CA THR A 74 27.87 -10.87 17.77
C THR A 74 26.41 -10.89 17.29
N TRP A 75 25.49 -11.49 18.04
CA TRP A 75 24.07 -11.46 17.67
C TRP A 75 23.36 -10.14 18.01
N LEU A 76 23.82 -9.41 19.03
CA LEU A 76 23.28 -8.08 19.35
C LEU A 76 23.71 -7.04 18.32
N THR A 77 24.96 -7.08 17.87
CA THR A 77 25.46 -6.22 16.78
C THR A 77 24.87 -6.62 15.43
N ALA A 78 24.74 -7.93 15.16
CA ALA A 78 24.02 -8.42 13.99
C ALA A 78 22.54 -8.00 14.01
N ARG A 79 21.81 -8.06 15.14
CA ARG A 79 20.43 -7.55 15.25
C ARG A 79 20.32 -6.06 14.93
N ARG A 80 21.27 -5.24 15.39
CA ARG A 80 21.32 -3.79 15.10
C ARG A 80 21.64 -3.50 13.63
N LEU A 81 22.57 -4.23 13.04
CA LEU A 81 22.90 -4.10 11.61
C LEU A 81 21.75 -4.61 10.74
N PHE A 82 21.08 -5.69 11.14
CA PHE A 82 19.91 -6.24 10.45
C PHE A 82 18.69 -5.31 10.58
N SER A 83 18.47 -4.68 11.75
CA SER A 83 17.41 -3.67 11.91
C SER A 83 17.68 -2.41 11.08
N ASN A 84 18.94 -1.98 11.00
CA ASN A 84 19.33 -0.84 10.18
C ASN A 84 19.25 -1.16 8.68
N ALA A 85 19.62 -2.37 8.27
CA ALA A 85 19.44 -2.85 6.91
C ALA A 85 17.95 -2.90 6.56
N ILE A 86 17.09 -3.47 7.40
CA ILE A 86 15.63 -3.46 7.19
C ILE A 86 15.10 -2.03 7.06
N SER A 87 15.59 -1.08 7.88
CA SER A 87 15.21 0.33 7.78
C SER A 87 15.66 0.98 6.46
N ILE A 88 16.89 0.72 5.99
CA ILE A 88 17.41 1.22 4.71
C ILE A 88 16.64 0.61 3.53
N TRP A 89 16.36 -0.71 3.58
CA TRP A 89 15.55 -1.40 2.57
C TRP A 89 14.10 -0.92 2.55
N GLN A 90 13.53 -0.51 3.69
CA GLN A 90 12.22 0.15 3.76
C GLN A 90 12.27 1.57 3.18
N GLN A 91 13.36 2.32 3.42
CA GLN A 91 13.57 3.65 2.81
C GLN A 91 13.70 3.57 1.29
N MET A 92 14.33 2.52 0.75
CA MET A 92 14.42 2.29 -0.70
C MET A 92 13.06 2.06 -1.38
N LYS A 93 12.05 1.58 -0.64
CA LYS A 93 10.66 1.47 -1.15
C LYS A 93 9.99 2.84 -1.33
N VAL A 94 10.47 3.89 -0.67
CA VAL A 94 9.93 5.25 -0.82
C VAL A 94 10.20 5.78 -2.23
N VAL A 95 11.37 5.45 -2.80
CA VAL A 95 11.72 5.83 -4.19
C VAL A 95 10.73 5.18 -5.18
N ASP A 96 10.39 3.91 -4.96
CA ASP A 96 9.40 3.22 -5.76
C ASP A 96 8.04 3.95 -5.70
N PHE A 97 7.62 4.50 -4.56
CA PHE A 97 6.36 5.25 -4.47
C PHE A 97 6.35 6.48 -5.38
N PHE A 98 7.47 7.20 -5.52
CA PHE A 98 7.53 8.35 -6.43
C PHE A 98 7.43 7.95 -7.90
N CYS A 99 8.13 6.88 -8.31
CA CYS A 99 8.03 6.34 -9.66
C CYS A 99 6.60 5.83 -9.95
N GLN A 100 6.03 5.08 -9.02
CA GLN A 100 4.67 4.58 -9.08
C GLN A 100 3.65 5.72 -9.15
N ALA A 101 3.84 6.77 -8.36
CA ALA A 101 2.98 7.95 -8.35
C ALA A 101 3.02 8.71 -9.67
N ARG A 102 4.20 8.88 -10.29
CA ARG A 102 4.31 9.54 -11.60
C ARG A 102 3.58 8.75 -12.69
N VAL A 103 3.76 7.43 -12.72
CA VAL A 103 3.06 6.55 -13.66
C VAL A 103 1.56 6.55 -13.39
N SER A 104 1.16 6.49 -12.12
CA SER A 104 -0.24 6.52 -11.70
C SER A 104 -0.89 7.84 -12.14
N ARG A 105 -0.29 8.99 -11.82
CA ARG A 105 -0.78 10.32 -12.24
C ARG A 105 -1.03 10.38 -13.74
N LYS A 106 -0.04 10.00 -14.57
CA LYS A 106 -0.19 10.00 -16.03
C LYS A 106 -1.34 9.09 -16.48
N THR A 107 -1.47 7.92 -15.87
CA THR A 107 -2.52 6.96 -16.25
C THR A 107 -3.90 7.43 -15.81
N LEU A 108 -4.02 7.99 -14.61
CA LEU A 108 -5.27 8.57 -14.10
C LEU A 108 -5.72 9.75 -14.96
N GLN A 109 -4.80 10.62 -15.40
CA GLN A 109 -5.10 11.72 -16.32
C GLN A 109 -5.60 11.23 -17.69
N GLN A 110 -5.00 10.14 -18.21
CA GLN A 110 -5.43 9.54 -19.48
C GLN A 110 -6.79 8.85 -19.38
N PHE A 111 -7.05 8.18 -18.25
CA PHE A 111 -8.28 7.43 -18.04
C PHE A 111 -9.46 8.34 -17.64
N ASN A 112 -9.17 9.43 -16.92
CA ASN A 112 -10.13 10.38 -16.35
C ASN A 112 -11.24 9.68 -15.53
N PRO A 113 -10.89 9.00 -14.42
CA PRO A 113 -11.88 8.34 -13.57
C PRO A 113 -12.74 9.37 -12.82
N ALA A 114 -14.00 9.01 -12.59
CA ALA A 114 -14.91 9.77 -11.72
C ALA A 114 -14.47 9.70 -10.26
N VAL A 115 -13.91 8.56 -9.83
CA VAL A 115 -13.33 8.38 -8.49
C VAL A 115 -12.19 7.37 -8.55
N VAL A 116 -11.18 7.61 -7.71
CA VAL A 116 -10.06 6.68 -7.49
C VAL A 116 -10.23 6.00 -6.15
N HIS A 117 -10.22 4.67 -6.09
CA HIS A 117 -10.27 3.92 -4.85
C HIS A 117 -8.92 3.27 -4.54
N ALA A 118 -8.27 3.73 -3.48
CA ALA A 118 -7.04 3.14 -2.96
C ALA A 118 -7.38 2.11 -1.88
N ILE A 119 -6.84 0.89 -2.00
CA ILE A 119 -7.09 -0.20 -1.06
C ILE A 119 -5.84 -0.41 -0.21
N ARG A 120 -5.94 -0.07 1.08
CA ARG A 120 -4.88 0.04 2.11
C ARG A 120 -4.10 1.35 2.05
N ILE A 121 -3.56 1.74 3.20
CA ILE A 121 -2.75 2.95 3.33
C ILE A 121 -1.35 2.69 2.75
N GLN A 122 -0.77 1.56 3.13
CA GLN A 122 0.61 1.25 2.82
C GLN A 122 0.75 0.83 1.36
N ASN A 123 1.67 1.47 0.65
CA ASN A 123 1.82 1.42 -0.81
C ASN A 123 0.71 2.14 -1.55
N GLU A 124 -0.52 1.62 -1.52
CA GLU A 124 -1.61 2.11 -2.36
C GLU A 124 -2.04 3.54 -2.01
N GLY A 125 -2.36 3.80 -0.74
CA GLY A 125 -2.68 5.14 -0.25
C GLY A 125 -1.54 6.13 -0.44
N TYR A 126 -0.28 5.69 -0.26
CA TYR A 126 0.89 6.53 -0.54
C TYR A 126 0.97 6.93 -2.01
N VAL A 127 0.79 5.97 -2.91
CA VAL A 127 0.81 6.20 -4.35
C VAL A 127 -0.36 7.10 -4.77
N ALA A 128 -1.56 6.89 -4.24
CA ALA A 128 -2.73 7.72 -4.52
C ALA A 128 -2.51 9.18 -4.09
N ALA A 129 -2.02 9.38 -2.87
CA ALA A 129 -1.72 10.68 -2.32
C ALA A 129 -0.60 11.40 -3.10
N LEU A 130 0.48 10.70 -3.46
CA LEU A 130 1.59 11.25 -4.26
C LEU A 130 1.19 11.50 -5.72
N ALA A 131 0.34 10.65 -6.29
CA ALA A 131 -0.21 10.84 -7.63
C ALA A 131 -1.13 12.06 -7.70
N GLY A 132 -1.57 12.60 -6.56
CA GLY A 132 -2.52 13.70 -6.49
C GLY A 132 -3.87 13.31 -7.08
N ALA A 133 -4.29 12.07 -6.86
CA ALA A 133 -5.60 11.59 -7.28
C ALA A 133 -6.69 12.44 -6.63
N ARG A 134 -7.68 12.88 -7.41
CA ARG A 134 -8.88 13.58 -6.92
C ARG A 134 -10.06 13.34 -7.88
N PRO A 135 -11.28 13.08 -7.38
CA PRO A 135 -11.55 12.69 -5.99
C PRO A 135 -11.05 11.26 -5.73
N TRP A 136 -10.67 10.95 -4.48
CA TRP A 136 -10.26 9.60 -4.13
C TRP A 136 -10.73 9.13 -2.75
N ILE A 137 -10.99 7.83 -2.66
CA ILE A 137 -11.46 7.14 -1.45
C ILE A 137 -10.38 6.17 -0.97
N LEU A 138 -10.13 6.17 0.33
CA LEU A 138 -9.17 5.27 0.98
C LEU A 138 -9.89 4.17 1.77
N SER A 139 -9.76 2.93 1.33
CA SER A 139 -10.17 1.74 2.10
C SER A 139 -9.05 1.33 3.06
N ILE A 140 -9.36 1.17 4.34
CA ILE A 140 -8.41 0.72 5.36
C ILE A 140 -8.89 -0.54 6.06
N TRP A 141 -7.95 -1.43 6.36
CA TRP A 141 -8.19 -2.65 7.11
C TRP A 141 -7.14 -2.72 8.22
N GLY A 142 -7.54 -2.83 9.48
CA GLY A 142 -6.75 -2.48 10.69
C GLY A 142 -5.26 -2.88 10.78
N GLN A 143 -4.74 -3.78 9.95
CA GLN A 143 -3.30 -3.98 9.75
C GLN A 143 -2.54 -2.68 9.35
N ASP A 144 -3.23 -1.73 8.72
CA ASP A 144 -2.64 -0.47 8.25
C ASP A 144 -1.98 0.34 9.37
N PHE A 145 -2.57 0.34 10.57
CA PHE A 145 -2.11 1.14 11.72
C PHE A 145 -1.31 0.35 12.76
N VAL A 146 -1.38 -0.98 12.77
CA VAL A 146 -0.83 -1.80 13.86
C VAL A 146 0.69 -2.02 13.75
N PHE A 147 1.19 -2.37 12.56
CA PHE A 147 2.55 -2.93 12.45
C PHE A 147 3.62 -1.88 12.09
N LEU A 148 3.43 -1.15 10.99
CA LEU A 148 4.46 -0.25 10.43
C LEU A 148 4.41 1.17 11.00
N ALA A 149 3.23 1.67 11.35
CA ALA A 149 3.09 3.00 11.96
C ALA A 149 3.72 3.07 13.36
N ARG A 150 3.85 1.94 14.06
CA ARG A 150 4.43 1.87 15.42
C ARG A 150 5.93 1.64 15.45
N THR A 151 6.52 1.08 14.39
CA THR A 151 7.92 0.63 14.38
C THR A 151 8.88 1.57 13.65
N CYS A 152 8.38 2.46 12.76
CA CYS A 152 9.23 3.36 11.99
C CYS A 152 8.64 4.78 11.90
N LEU A 153 9.40 5.79 12.35
CA LEU A 153 8.97 7.19 12.34
C LEU A 153 8.65 7.69 10.93
N VAL A 154 9.44 7.30 9.93
CA VAL A 154 9.21 7.68 8.52
C VAL A 154 7.87 7.16 8.03
N HIS A 155 7.56 5.89 8.30
CA HIS A 155 6.27 5.30 7.93
C HIS A 155 5.10 5.95 8.69
N ARG A 156 5.28 6.29 9.98
CA ARG A 156 4.27 7.01 10.75
C ARG A 156 3.95 8.38 10.16
N LEU A 157 4.99 9.15 9.79
CA LEU A 157 4.84 10.45 9.16
C LEU A 157 4.18 10.32 7.78
N LEU A 158 4.60 9.34 6.97
CA LEU A 158 4.02 9.10 5.64
C LEU A 158 2.56 8.63 5.71
N THR A 159 2.22 7.78 6.68
CA THR A 159 0.85 7.34 7.00
C THR A 159 -0.01 8.55 7.34
N SER A 160 0.42 9.34 8.33
CA SER A 160 -0.31 10.54 8.76
C SER A 160 -0.48 11.54 7.60
N TRP A 161 0.55 11.67 6.76
CA TRP A 161 0.50 12.49 5.56
C TRP A 161 -0.50 11.97 4.53
N ALA A 162 -0.53 10.67 4.24
CA ALA A 162 -1.45 10.10 3.26
C ALA A 162 -2.91 10.14 3.72
N VAL A 163 -3.17 9.89 5.01
CA VAL A 163 -4.52 9.86 5.61
C VAL A 163 -5.19 11.24 5.64
N ARG A 164 -4.43 12.34 5.56
CA ARG A 164 -4.97 13.72 5.53
C ARG A 164 -5.58 14.15 4.19
N ARG A 165 -5.44 13.33 3.14
CA ARG A 165 -5.72 13.71 1.74
C ARG A 165 -6.92 13.06 1.05
N PRO A 166 -7.50 11.94 1.50
CA PRO A 166 -8.65 11.35 0.81
C PRO A 166 -9.89 12.22 0.97
N ASP A 167 -10.74 12.18 -0.05
CA ASP A 167 -12.03 12.85 -0.08
C ASP A 167 -13.13 11.98 0.56
N GLY A 168 -12.81 10.71 0.85
CA GLY A 168 -13.63 9.78 1.63
C GLY A 168 -12.79 8.62 2.17
N LEU A 169 -13.18 8.04 3.28
CA LEU A 169 -12.51 6.88 3.87
C LEU A 169 -13.52 5.78 4.14
N THR A 170 -13.11 4.53 3.98
CA THR A 170 -13.94 3.36 4.30
C THR A 170 -13.14 2.43 5.20
N ALA A 171 -13.76 1.94 6.26
CA ALA A 171 -13.13 1.06 7.23
C ALA A 171 -14.07 -0.06 7.66
N ASP A 172 -13.51 -1.20 8.04
CA ASP A 172 -14.31 -2.34 8.51
C ASP A 172 -14.94 -2.09 9.89
N CYS A 173 -14.34 -1.22 10.71
CA CYS A 173 -14.81 -0.96 12.08
C CYS A 173 -14.52 0.46 12.57
N TYR A 174 -15.33 0.94 13.53
CA TYR A 174 -15.18 2.26 14.17
C TYR A 174 -13.80 2.49 14.82
N ARG A 175 -13.16 1.42 15.31
CA ARG A 175 -11.80 1.53 15.86
C ARG A 175 -10.82 2.05 14.81
N ASP A 176 -10.92 1.56 13.57
CA ASP A 176 -9.98 1.91 12.51
C ASP A 176 -10.26 3.34 11.98
N ILE A 177 -11.51 3.79 12.00
CA ILE A 177 -11.89 5.20 11.77
C ILE A 177 -11.24 6.10 12.82
N ARG A 178 -11.37 5.76 14.10
CA ARG A 178 -10.73 6.49 15.20
C ARG A 178 -9.21 6.56 15.01
N LEU A 179 -8.57 5.46 14.63
CA LEU A 179 -7.13 5.45 14.35
C LEU A 179 -6.76 6.33 13.15
N ALA A 180 -7.61 6.42 12.13
CA ALA A 180 -7.42 7.34 11.02
C ALA A 180 -7.55 8.82 11.45
N GLN A 181 -8.51 9.15 12.31
CA GLN A 181 -8.64 10.48 12.93
C GLN A 181 -7.41 10.81 13.80
N GLU A 182 -6.93 9.87 14.62
CA GLU A 182 -5.70 10.02 15.40
C GLU A 182 -4.46 10.21 14.50
N ALA A 183 -4.46 9.66 13.28
CA ALA A 183 -3.43 9.87 12.26
C ALA A 183 -3.61 11.20 11.48
N GLY A 184 -4.73 11.91 11.67
CA GLY A 184 -5.00 13.23 11.13
C GLY A 184 -6.02 13.28 10.00
N LEU A 185 -6.89 12.27 9.84
CA LEU A 185 -8.08 12.39 8.98
C LEU A 185 -8.94 13.55 9.50
N SER A 186 -9.43 14.41 8.59
CA SER A 186 -10.33 15.50 8.97
C SER A 186 -11.73 14.96 9.30
N ASP A 187 -12.37 15.51 10.34
CA ASP A 187 -13.75 15.16 10.71
C ASP A 187 -14.79 15.53 9.64
N THR A 188 -14.39 16.35 8.67
CA THR A 188 -15.22 16.70 7.50
C THR A 188 -15.22 15.64 6.41
N VAL A 189 -14.28 14.69 6.45
CA VAL A 189 -14.17 13.63 5.43
C VAL A 189 -15.23 12.57 5.72
N PRO A 190 -16.09 12.20 4.75
CA PRO A 190 -17.07 11.14 4.94
C PRO A 190 -16.38 9.79 5.21
N VAL A 191 -16.90 9.06 6.20
CA VAL A 191 -16.42 7.76 6.69
C VAL A 191 -17.50 6.69 6.66
#